data_AF-A0A0H3FBB3-F1
#
_entry.id   AF-A0A0H3FBB3-F1
#
_cell.length_a   1.000
_cell.length_b   1.000
_cell.length_c   1.000
_cell.angle_alpha   90.00
_cell.angle_beta   90.00
_cell.angle_gamma   90.00
#
_symmetry.space_group_name_H-M   'P 1'
#
loop_
_entity.id
_entity.type
_entity.pdbx_description
1 polymer ?
#
loop_
_entity_poly.entity_id
_entity_poly.type
_entity_poly.pdbx_seq_one_letter_code
_entity_poly.pdbx_strand_id
1 'polypeptide(L)'
;MEQQLPKWISEARKMISGTENRVKHYWENLPEDGRRDLCFLSQLKSRHVKCAWDDLTEAEKIALWQGVLKVRKMQQQTRLLTPEDFKGVVVCTVSRRAYEQKISNPMH
;
A
#
# COMPACT_ATOMS: atom_id res chain seq x y z
N MET A 1 10.26 -35.21 7.95
CA MET A 1 9.94 -34.68 6.62
C MET A 1 10.16 -33.18 6.64
N GLU A 2 11.29 -32.71 6.12
CA GLU A 2 11.52 -31.28 5.94
C GLU A 2 10.54 -30.78 4.88
N GLN A 3 9.60 -29.92 5.28
CA GLN A 3 8.71 -29.27 4.33
C GLN A 3 9.56 -28.34 3.47
N GLN A 4 9.76 -28.72 2.20
CA GLN A 4 10.36 -27.81 1.22
C GLN A 4 9.48 -26.58 1.10
N LEU A 5 9.98 -25.46 1.63
CA LEU A 5 9.33 -24.16 1.51
C LEU A 5 9.05 -23.89 0.01
N PRO A 6 7.84 -23.42 -0.34
CA PRO A 6 7.48 -23.07 -1.71
C PRO A 6 8.58 -22.24 -2.39
N LYS A 7 8.84 -22.51 -3.68
CA LYS A 7 9.91 -21.85 -4.46
C LYS A 7 9.88 -20.31 -4.33
N TRP A 8 8.70 -19.72 -4.30
CA TRP A 8 8.53 -18.26 -4.13
C TRP A 8 9.08 -17.75 -2.79
N ILE A 9 9.04 -18.54 -1.72
CA ILE A 9 9.61 -18.17 -0.41
C ILE A 9 11.14 -18.27 -0.46
N SER A 10 11.69 -19.23 -1.20
CA SER A 10 13.13 -19.36 -1.41
C SER A 10 13.68 -18.23 -2.29
N GLU A 11 12.95 -17.85 -3.35
CA GLU A 11 13.27 -16.70 -4.20
C GLU A 11 13.14 -15.39 -3.44
N ALA A 12 12.07 -15.22 -2.64
CA ALA A 12 11.95 -14.10 -1.72
C ALA A 12 13.12 -14.07 -0.72
N ARG A 13 13.52 -15.20 -0.15
CA ARG A 13 14.71 -15.31 0.74
C ARG A 13 16.03 -15.01 0.03
N LYS A 14 16.18 -15.36 -1.25
CA LYS A 14 17.35 -14.99 -2.05
C LYS A 14 17.40 -13.50 -2.38
N MET A 15 16.27 -12.87 -2.65
CA MET A 15 16.18 -11.41 -2.76
C MET A 15 16.58 -10.73 -1.44
N ILE A 16 16.22 -11.36 -0.31
CA ILE A 16 16.55 -10.90 1.05
C ILE A 16 18.05 -11.03 1.37
N SER A 17 18.74 -12.02 0.81
CA SER A 17 20.16 -12.28 1.10
C SER A 17 21.15 -11.62 0.13
N GLY A 18 20.67 -11.03 -0.99
CA GLY A 18 21.52 -10.48 -2.05
C GLY A 18 21.27 -9.01 -2.42
N THR A 19 20.36 -8.30 -1.75
CA THR A 19 20.17 -6.85 -1.95
C THR A 19 20.47 -6.12 -0.65
N GLU A 20 21.35 -5.12 -0.69
CA GLU A 20 21.72 -4.30 0.46
C GLU A 20 20.50 -3.58 1.10
N ASN A 21 19.35 -3.52 0.41
CA ASN A 21 18.11 -2.95 0.96
C ASN A 21 16.84 -3.61 0.40
N ARG A 22 16.21 -4.48 1.21
CA ARG A 22 14.94 -5.16 0.89
C ARG A 22 13.77 -4.22 0.61
N VAL A 23 13.73 -3.08 1.29
CA VAL A 23 12.61 -2.12 1.17
C VAL A 23 12.71 -1.38 -0.16
N LYS A 24 13.94 -1.01 -0.55
CA LYS A 24 14.23 -0.51 -1.89
C LYS A 24 13.77 -1.50 -2.96
N HIS A 25 14.17 -2.76 -2.85
CA HIS A 25 13.74 -3.80 -3.80
C HIS A 25 12.20 -3.92 -3.86
N TYR A 26 11.53 -3.94 -2.72
CA TYR A 26 10.06 -3.99 -2.67
C TYR A 26 9.42 -2.80 -3.37
N TRP A 27 9.87 -1.57 -3.07
CA TRP A 27 9.40 -0.34 -3.71
C TRP A 27 9.60 -0.37 -5.23
N GLU A 28 10.80 -0.73 -5.67
CA GLU A 28 11.16 -0.72 -7.09
C GLU A 28 10.34 -1.72 -7.92
N ASN A 29 10.02 -2.88 -7.35
CA ASN A 29 9.26 -3.93 -8.04
C ASN A 29 7.74 -3.84 -7.85
N LEU A 30 7.27 -2.84 -7.12
CA LEU A 30 5.85 -2.68 -6.83
C LEU A 30 5.13 -2.12 -8.06
N PRO A 31 3.99 -2.71 -8.50
CA PRO A 31 3.21 -2.16 -9.59
C PRO A 31 2.67 -0.78 -9.22
N GLU A 32 2.38 0.05 -10.22
CA GLU A 32 1.98 1.45 -10.02
C GLU A 32 0.76 1.59 -9.07
N ASP A 33 -0.24 0.72 -9.21
CA ASP A 33 -1.41 0.73 -8.35
C ASP A 33 -1.07 0.44 -6.88
N GLY A 34 -0.20 -0.54 -6.63
CA GLY A 34 0.26 -0.80 -5.27
C GLY A 34 1.11 0.35 -4.71
N ARG A 35 1.87 1.06 -5.56
CA ARG A 35 2.60 2.27 -5.14
C ARG A 35 1.62 3.39 -4.77
N ARG A 36 0.52 3.56 -5.52
CA ARG A 36 -0.56 4.52 -5.19
C ARG A 36 -1.18 4.20 -3.84
N ASP A 37 -1.53 2.95 -3.59
CA ASP A 37 -2.13 2.51 -2.32
C ASP A 37 -1.19 2.77 -1.15
N LEU A 38 0.09 2.42 -1.30
CA LEU A 38 1.07 2.65 -0.26
C LEU A 38 1.31 4.14 -0.01
N CYS A 39 1.42 4.95 -1.07
CA CYS A 39 1.51 6.40 -0.95
C CYS A 39 0.30 6.98 -0.21
N PHE A 40 -0.92 6.53 -0.53
CA PHE A 40 -2.14 6.98 0.14
C PHE A 40 -2.10 6.68 1.65
N LEU A 41 -1.75 5.45 2.04
CA LEU A 41 -1.65 5.03 3.44
C LEU A 41 -0.54 5.78 4.22
N SER A 42 0.50 6.17 3.51
CA SER A 42 1.64 6.95 4.00
C SER A 42 1.45 8.46 3.92
N GLN A 43 0.29 8.95 3.48
CA GLN A 43 0.00 10.38 3.29
C GLN A 43 0.98 11.09 2.33
N LEU A 44 1.54 10.34 1.38
CA LEU A 44 2.39 10.86 0.33
C LEU A 44 1.54 11.28 -0.88
N LYS A 45 2.00 12.32 -1.58
CA LYS A 45 1.35 12.84 -2.78
C LYS A 45 1.51 11.87 -3.97
N SER A 46 0.61 11.98 -4.94
CA SER A 46 0.62 11.18 -6.19
C SER A 46 1.94 11.26 -6.97
N ARG A 47 2.67 12.38 -6.90
CA ARG A 47 3.98 12.53 -7.55
C ARG A 47 5.00 11.47 -7.09
N HIS A 48 4.91 11.03 -5.83
CA HIS A 48 5.90 10.11 -5.26
C HIS A 48 5.75 8.68 -5.81
N VAL A 49 4.61 8.36 -6.42
CA VAL A 49 4.36 7.04 -7.05
C VAL A 49 5.41 6.71 -8.11
N LYS A 50 5.89 7.73 -8.82
CA LYS A 50 6.88 7.59 -9.90
C LYS A 50 8.34 7.81 -9.45
N CYS A 51 8.57 8.15 -8.19
CA CYS A 51 9.92 8.35 -7.67
C CYS A 51 10.68 7.01 -7.55
N ALA A 52 11.96 7.01 -7.87
CA ALA A 52 12.84 5.94 -7.45
C ALA A 52 13.04 6.02 -5.93
N TRP A 53 13.45 4.91 -5.31
CA TRP A 53 13.69 4.86 -3.86
C TRP A 53 14.73 5.89 -3.40
N ASP A 54 15.76 6.12 -4.22
CA ASP A 54 16.86 7.03 -3.89
C ASP A 54 16.46 8.51 -3.99
N ASP A 55 15.38 8.82 -4.73
CA ASP A 55 14.85 10.18 -4.88
C ASP A 55 13.99 10.60 -3.68
N LEU A 56 13.58 9.64 -2.85
CA LEU A 56 12.78 9.90 -1.65
C LEU A 56 13.68 10.40 -0.53
N THR A 57 13.20 11.40 0.19
CA THR A 57 13.82 11.85 1.44
C THR A 57 13.70 10.77 2.53
N GLU A 58 14.57 10.82 3.54
CA GLU A 58 14.47 9.90 4.68
C GLU A 58 13.12 10.00 5.41
N ALA A 59 12.54 11.20 5.50
CA ALA A 59 11.20 11.39 6.06
C ALA A 59 10.12 10.66 5.25
N GLU A 60 10.20 10.71 3.92
CA GLU A 60 9.26 10.00 3.04
C GLU A 60 9.45 8.47 3.12
N LYS A 61 10.69 7.99 3.21
CA LYS A 61 10.99 6.57 3.43
C LYS A 61 10.42 6.07 4.76
N ILE A 62 10.55 6.86 5.83
CA ILE A 62 9.93 6.57 7.13
C ILE A 62 8.40 6.54 7.00
N ALA A 63 7.80 7.49 6.29
CA ALA A 63 6.35 7.52 6.06
C ALA A 63 5.86 6.29 5.29
N LEU A 64 6.60 5.82 4.28
CA LEU A 64 6.34 4.57 3.56
C LEU A 64 6.34 3.38 4.53
N TRP A 65 7.34 3.28 5.40
CA TRP A 65 7.38 2.23 6.40
C TRP A 65 6.20 2.26 7.38
N GLN A 66 5.79 3.45 7.82
CA GLN A 66 4.59 3.61 8.65
C GLN A 66 3.32 3.16 7.93
N GLY A 67 3.22 3.40 6.61
CA GLY A 67 2.15 2.86 5.78
C GLY A 67 2.11 1.33 5.81
N VAL A 68 3.26 0.66 5.65
CA VAL A 68 3.36 -0.81 5.74
C VAL A 68 2.92 -1.31 7.12
N LEU A 69 3.32 -0.65 8.20
CA LEU A 69 2.91 -1.04 9.56
C LEU A 69 1.40 -0.89 9.78
N LYS A 70 0.76 0.15 9.21
CA LYS A 70 -0.69 0.30 9.24
C LYS A 70 -1.40 -0.86 8.54
N VAL A 71 -0.93 -1.28 7.36
CA VAL A 71 -1.49 -2.43 6.65
C VAL A 71 -1.40 -3.70 7.50
N ARG A 72 -0.23 -3.97 8.11
CA ARG A 72 -0.07 -5.14 8.99
C ARG A 72 -1.03 -5.10 10.17
N LYS A 73 -1.21 -3.93 10.80
CA LYS A 73 -2.16 -3.75 11.90
C LYS A 73 -3.59 -3.98 11.44
N MET A 74 -3.99 -3.39 10.31
CA MET A 74 -5.32 -3.60 9.74
C MET A 74 -5.57 -5.08 9.46
N GLN A 75 -4.65 -5.77 8.79
CA GLN A 75 -4.75 -7.19 8.51
C GLN A 75 -4.93 -8.03 9.79
N GLN A 76 -4.23 -7.70 10.87
CA GLN A 76 -4.42 -8.38 12.15
C GLN A 76 -5.80 -8.10 12.77
N GLN A 77 -6.26 -6.86 12.72
CA GLN A 77 -7.55 -6.45 13.26
C GLN A 77 -8.73 -7.01 12.48
N THR A 78 -8.58 -7.16 11.16
CA THR A 78 -9.64 -7.63 10.26
C THR A 78 -9.55 -9.12 9.94
N ARG A 79 -8.60 -9.86 10.53
CA ARG A 79 -8.32 -11.26 10.16
C ARG A 79 -9.49 -12.24 10.30
N LEU A 80 -10.47 -11.91 11.12
CA LEU A 80 -11.65 -12.75 11.37
C LEU A 80 -12.88 -12.29 10.61
N LEU A 81 -12.80 -11.15 9.90
CA LEU A 81 -13.93 -10.66 9.11
C LEU A 81 -14.15 -11.59 7.92
N THR A 82 -15.41 -11.93 7.71
CA THR A 82 -15.93 -12.73 6.62
C THR A 82 -16.85 -11.86 5.76
N PRO A 83 -17.12 -12.24 4.49
CA PRO A 83 -18.08 -11.51 3.66
C PRO A 83 -19.47 -11.36 4.30
N GLU A 84 -19.88 -12.34 5.12
CA GLU A 84 -21.12 -12.34 5.88
C GLU A 84 -21.21 -11.18 6.88
N ASP A 85 -20.09 -10.80 7.50
CA ASP A 85 -20.03 -9.68 8.45
C ASP A 85 -20.33 -8.32 7.80
N PHE A 86 -20.32 -8.25 6.46
CA PHE A 86 -20.68 -7.06 5.69
C PHE A 86 -22.09 -7.14 5.08
N LYS A 87 -22.81 -8.25 5.22
CA LYS A 87 -24.20 -8.37 4.73
C LYS A 87 -25.12 -7.54 5.62
N GLY A 88 -25.81 -6.55 5.05
CA GLY A 88 -26.74 -5.68 5.78
C GLY A 88 -26.08 -4.45 6.43
N VAL A 89 -24.75 -4.35 6.39
CA VAL A 89 -24.09 -3.05 6.54
C VAL A 89 -24.51 -2.26 5.31
N VAL A 90 -25.39 -1.27 5.49
CA VAL A 90 -25.73 -0.31 4.44
C VAL A 90 -24.40 0.21 3.93
N VAL A 91 -23.99 -0.25 2.75
CA VAL A 91 -22.81 0.26 2.08
C VAL A 91 -23.08 1.74 1.97
N CYS A 92 -22.39 2.56 2.76
CA CYS A 92 -22.25 3.97 2.47
C CYS A 92 -21.59 3.98 1.10
N THR A 93 -22.42 3.94 0.06
CA THR A 93 -22.06 4.35 -1.27
C THR A 93 -21.62 5.78 -1.06
N VAL A 94 -20.31 5.98 -0.86
CA VAL A 94 -19.69 7.26 -1.06
C VAL A 94 -19.92 7.53 -2.53
N SER A 95 -21.07 8.13 -2.82
CA SER A 95 -21.46 8.39 -4.18
C SER A 95 -20.37 9.28 -4.74
N ARG A 96 -19.81 8.86 -5.86
CA ARG A 96 -18.78 9.56 -6.62
C ARG A 96 -19.11 11.05 -6.86
N ARG A 97 -20.39 11.46 -6.68
CA ARG A 97 -20.91 12.83 -6.86
C ARG A 97 -20.39 13.88 -5.87
N ALA A 98 -19.79 13.53 -4.74
CA ALA A 98 -19.33 14.56 -3.79
C ALA A 98 -18.02 15.27 -4.24
N TYR A 99 -17.26 14.71 -5.18
CA TYR A 99 -16.01 15.32 -5.65
C TYR A 99 -16.18 16.19 -6.91
N GLU A 100 -17.19 15.92 -7.74
CA GLU A 100 -17.40 16.65 -9.00
C GLU A 100 -18.08 18.02 -8.78
N GLN A 101 -18.84 18.21 -7.69
CA GLN A 101 -19.48 19.52 -7.40
C GLN A 101 -18.55 20.59 -6.84
N LYS A 102 -17.31 20.26 -6.41
CA LYS A 102 -16.32 21.27 -6.00
C LYS A 102 -15.44 21.78 -7.13
N ILE A 103 -15.48 21.15 -8.31
CA ILE A 103 -14.70 21.59 -9.48
C ILE A 103 -15.56 22.49 -10.40
N SER A 104 -16.89 22.43 -10.30
CA SER A 104 -17.80 23.20 -11.15
C SER A 104 -18.19 24.59 -10.60
N ASN A 105 -17.56 25.10 -9.55
CA ASN A 105 -17.79 26.46 -9.09
C ASN A 105 -16.53 27.33 -9.25
N PRO A 106 -16.17 27.75 -10.48
CA PRO A 106 -15.41 28.97 -10.65
C PRO A 106 -16.38 30.14 -10.42
N MET A 107 -16.10 30.92 -9.38
CA MET A 107 -16.55 32.31 -9.15
C MET A 107 -17.89 32.74 -9.78
N HIS A 108 -18.89 32.94 -8.93
CA HIS A 108 -19.73 34.13 -8.99
C HIS A 108 -20.07 34.58 -7.57
#